data_AF-A0A3B1JGY8-F1
#
_entry.id   AF-A0A3B1JGY8-F1
#
_cell.length_a   1.000
_cell.length_b   1.000
_cell.length_c   1.000
_cell.angle_alpha   90.00
_cell.angle_beta   90.00
_cell.angle_gamma   90.00
#
_symmetry.space_group_name_H-M   'P 1'
#
loop_
_entity.id
_entity.type
_entity.pdbx_description
1 polymer ?
#
loop_
_entity_poly.entity_id
_entity_poly.type
_entity_poly.pdbx_seq_one_letter_code
_entity_poly.pdbx_strand_id
1 'polypeptide(L)'
;MFTGDPCYNYTALDQPWRATRAVSSFSCDNSFTGNGWYRLLYYGMNIRMPESCINYFWCGTSYPFWLNGSHPEISEGIVTRQACGSYFTCCEQNVSIQVKACPGNYYVYEFVKPNVCNAAYCAGTQIHSKSFT
;
A
#
# COMPACT_ATOMS: atom_id res chain seq x y z
N MET A 1 -12.68 -0.53 -22.94
CA MET A 1 -12.57 -0.13 -21.51
C MET A 1 -13.64 -0.89 -20.74
N PHE A 2 -13.25 -1.83 -19.88
CA PHE A 2 -14.20 -2.45 -18.96
C PHE A 2 -14.52 -1.46 -17.86
N THR A 3 -15.76 -0.99 -17.83
CA THR A 3 -16.30 -0.16 -16.75
C THR A 3 -16.17 -0.93 -15.44
N GLY A 4 -15.21 -0.56 -14.60
CA GLY A 4 -14.94 -1.24 -13.32
C GLY A 4 -13.57 -1.89 -13.19
N ASP A 5 -12.69 -1.85 -14.21
CA ASP A 5 -11.29 -2.25 -14.00
C ASP A 5 -10.60 -1.24 -13.05
N PRO A 6 -10.10 -1.68 -11.88
CA PRO A 6 -9.47 -0.80 -10.91
C PRO A 6 -8.18 -0.15 -11.40
N CYS A 7 -7.60 -0.60 -12.51
CA CYS A 7 -6.51 0.11 -13.18
C CYS A 7 -6.95 1.44 -13.81
N TYR A 8 -8.24 1.67 -14.03
CA TYR A 8 -8.74 2.91 -14.62
C TYR A 8 -9.73 3.63 -13.70
N ASN A 9 -10.10 3.04 -12.56
CA ASN A 9 -11.00 3.61 -11.57
C ASN A 9 -10.44 3.43 -10.15
N TYR A 10 -9.64 4.39 -9.70
CA TYR A 10 -8.99 4.39 -8.39
C TYR A 10 -8.87 5.81 -7.82
N THR A 11 -8.66 5.91 -6.51
CA THR A 11 -8.27 7.15 -5.83
C THR A 11 -6.75 7.23 -5.72
N ALA A 12 -6.17 8.35 -6.15
CA ALA A 12 -4.74 8.60 -5.98
C ALA A 12 -4.42 8.98 -4.53
N LEU A 13 -3.47 8.30 -3.91
CA LEU A 13 -2.91 8.61 -2.60
C LEU A 13 -1.51 9.20 -2.76
N ASP A 14 -1.43 10.46 -3.16
CA ASP A 14 -0.18 11.23 -3.20
C ASP A 14 0.05 11.95 -1.87
N GLN A 15 0.44 11.17 -0.87
CA GLN A 15 0.55 11.59 0.51
C GLN A 15 1.98 11.33 0.99
N PRO A 16 2.92 12.28 0.82
CA PRO A 16 4.34 12.07 1.09
C PRO A 16 4.66 11.61 2.52
N TRP A 17 3.79 11.90 3.49
CA TRP A 17 3.91 11.42 4.86
C TRP A 17 3.86 9.89 4.98
N ARG A 18 3.38 9.16 3.96
CA ARG A 18 3.36 7.69 3.90
C ARG A 18 4.71 7.07 3.58
N ALA A 19 5.70 7.85 3.17
CA ALA A 19 7.01 7.36 2.74
C ALA A 19 7.72 6.56 3.84
N THR A 20 8.45 5.50 3.48
CA THR A 20 9.16 4.62 4.43
C THR A 20 10.11 5.31 5.41
N ARG A 21 10.54 6.56 5.19
CA ARG A 21 11.38 7.31 6.16
C ARG A 21 10.71 8.55 6.73
N ALA A 22 9.45 8.79 6.40
CA ALA A 22 8.67 9.85 7.00
C ALA A 22 8.38 9.51 8.47
N VAL A 23 8.84 10.35 9.38
CA VAL A 23 8.71 10.17 10.82
C VAL A 23 7.36 10.69 11.34
N SER A 24 6.92 10.11 12.45
CA SER A 24 5.58 10.17 13.05
C SER A 24 4.78 11.48 12.90
N SER A 25 3.55 11.32 12.37
CA SER A 25 2.44 12.28 12.42
C SER A 25 1.13 11.67 12.97
N PHE A 26 1.20 10.52 13.66
CA PHE A 26 0.05 9.74 14.19
C PHE A 26 -1.08 9.50 13.16
N SER A 27 -0.72 9.35 11.88
CA SER A 27 -1.70 9.14 10.81
C SER A 27 -2.42 7.79 10.96
N CYS A 28 -3.71 7.79 10.62
CA CYS A 28 -4.60 6.65 10.76
C CYS A 28 -5.40 6.43 9.47
N ASP A 29 -5.27 5.25 8.86
CA ASP A 29 -6.06 4.83 7.69
C ASP A 29 -7.40 4.20 8.09
N ASN A 30 -8.17 4.91 8.93
CA ASN A 30 -9.42 4.41 9.49
C ASN A 30 -10.63 4.54 8.53
N SER A 31 -10.46 5.23 7.41
CA SER A 31 -11.52 5.53 6.43
C SER A 31 -11.66 4.48 5.34
N PHE A 32 -10.72 3.53 5.23
CA PHE A 32 -10.79 2.48 4.22
C PHE A 32 -11.85 1.44 4.57
N THR A 33 -12.78 1.23 3.64
CA THR A 33 -13.95 0.35 3.81
C THR A 33 -13.86 -0.95 3.03
N GLY A 34 -12.77 -1.20 2.29
CA GLY A 34 -12.61 -2.43 1.49
C GLY A 34 -13.53 -2.53 0.28
N ASN A 35 -13.95 -1.40 -0.27
CA ASN A 35 -14.81 -1.32 -1.47
C ASN A 35 -14.31 -0.24 -2.45
N GLY A 36 -13.04 0.14 -2.34
CA GLY A 36 -12.43 1.22 -3.10
C GLY A 36 -10.98 0.89 -3.42
N TRP A 37 -10.55 1.28 -4.61
CA TRP A 37 -9.20 1.04 -5.11
C TRP A 37 -8.36 2.29 -4.99
N TYR A 38 -7.10 2.10 -4.57
CA TYR A 38 -6.17 3.18 -4.32
C TYR A 38 -4.85 2.94 -5.04
N ARG A 39 -4.26 4.02 -5.56
CA ARG A 39 -2.91 4.01 -6.13
C ARG A 39 -2.00 4.86 -5.26
N LEU A 40 -0.92 4.27 -4.77
CA LEU A 40 0.09 5.01 -4.01
C LEU A 40 0.96 5.84 -4.96
N LEU A 41 1.16 7.11 -4.61
CA LEU A 41 2.05 8.03 -5.33
C LEU A 41 2.99 8.73 -4.35
N TYR A 42 4.11 9.21 -4.89
CA TYR A 42 5.04 10.09 -4.17
C TYR A 42 5.46 11.24 -5.10
N TYR A 43 4.88 12.42 -4.89
CA TYR A 43 5.02 13.58 -5.78
C TYR A 43 4.70 13.25 -7.24
N GLY A 44 3.55 12.61 -7.46
CA GLY A 44 3.08 12.16 -8.78
C GLY A 44 3.78 10.91 -9.34
N MET A 45 4.82 10.40 -8.69
CA MET A 45 5.56 9.22 -9.16
C MET A 45 4.93 7.91 -8.69
N ASN A 46 4.98 6.88 -9.54
CA ASN A 46 4.51 5.55 -9.20
C ASN A 46 5.33 4.94 -8.08
N ILE A 47 4.64 4.60 -7.01
CA ILE A 47 5.24 3.89 -5.91
C ILE A 47 4.33 2.77 -5.44
N ARG A 48 4.89 1.88 -4.64
CA ARG A 48 4.22 0.68 -4.16
C ARG A 48 4.49 0.49 -2.69
N MET A 49 3.67 -0.31 -2.01
CA MET A 49 3.99 -0.73 -0.66
C MET A 49 5.38 -1.40 -0.62
N PRO A 50 6.16 -1.22 0.47
CA PRO A 50 7.36 -2.03 0.66
C PRO A 50 6.99 -3.50 0.83
N GLU A 51 7.81 -4.41 0.31
CA GLU A 51 7.67 -5.88 0.46
C GLU A 51 8.51 -6.43 1.62
N SER A 52 9.08 -5.54 2.42
CA SER A 52 9.92 -5.88 3.56
C SER A 52 9.49 -5.09 4.78
N CYS A 53 9.81 -5.65 5.93
CA CYS A 53 9.54 -5.06 7.22
C CYS A 53 10.00 -3.61 7.32
N ILE A 54 9.13 -2.78 7.88
CA ILE A 54 9.36 -1.36 8.14
C ILE A 54 9.46 -1.13 9.65
N ASN A 55 10.34 -0.24 10.08
CA ASN A 55 10.47 0.12 11.48
C ASN A 55 9.21 0.84 11.97
N TYR A 56 8.82 0.61 13.22
CA TYR A 56 7.78 1.38 13.89
C TYR A 56 8.09 2.89 13.87
N PHE A 57 7.07 3.74 13.93
CA PHE A 57 7.14 5.21 13.79
C PHE A 57 7.59 5.75 12.42
N TRP A 58 7.72 4.90 11.40
CA TRP A 58 7.92 5.31 10.01
C TRP A 58 6.58 5.40 9.26
N CYS A 59 6.61 5.90 8.02
CA CYS A 59 5.42 6.07 7.17
C CYS A 59 4.35 6.98 7.81
N GLY A 60 4.78 7.92 8.66
CA GLY A 60 3.91 8.90 9.32
C GLY A 60 2.96 8.30 10.37
N THR A 61 3.19 7.07 10.80
CA THR A 61 2.27 6.33 11.68
C THR A 61 3.02 5.50 12.73
N SER A 62 2.34 5.04 13.78
CA SER A 62 2.98 4.20 14.82
C SER A 62 3.11 2.74 14.36
N TYR A 63 2.09 2.24 13.66
CA TYR A 63 2.01 0.88 13.10
C TYR A 63 2.04 0.94 11.57
N PRO A 64 3.23 1.02 10.93
CA PRO A 64 3.31 1.02 9.48
C PRO A 64 3.01 -0.36 8.91
N PHE A 65 2.08 -0.41 7.96
CA PHE A 65 1.73 -1.62 7.24
C PHE A 65 2.57 -1.77 5.96
N TRP A 66 3.22 -2.91 5.80
CA TRP A 66 4.00 -3.32 4.62
C TRP A 66 3.39 -4.59 4.00
N LEU A 67 3.69 -4.86 2.73
CA LEU A 67 3.12 -6.01 2.01
C LEU A 67 3.92 -7.27 2.32
N ASN A 68 3.29 -8.26 2.94
CA ASN A 68 3.91 -9.54 3.22
C ASN A 68 3.79 -10.48 2.01
N GLY A 69 4.83 -10.48 1.19
CA GLY A 69 4.92 -11.21 -0.07
C GLY A 69 5.22 -10.30 -1.25
N SER A 70 5.43 -10.89 -2.42
CA SER A 70 5.64 -10.13 -3.65
C SER A 70 4.33 -9.52 -4.16
N HIS A 71 4.42 -8.35 -4.75
CA HIS A 71 3.35 -7.80 -5.57
C HIS A 71 3.08 -8.73 -6.77
N PRO A 72 1.83 -8.76 -7.27
CA PRO A 72 1.49 -9.59 -8.42
C PRO A 72 2.18 -9.16 -9.73
N GLU A 73 2.22 -10.06 -10.69
CA GLU A 73 2.40 -9.76 -12.11
C GLU A 73 1.06 -9.37 -12.77
N ILE A 74 1.10 -8.79 -13.98
CA ILE A 74 -0.11 -8.42 -14.75
C ILE A 74 -0.99 -9.65 -15.01
N SER A 75 -0.38 -10.80 -15.29
CA SER A 75 -1.04 -12.06 -15.62
C SER A 75 -1.82 -12.66 -14.44
N GLU A 76 -1.41 -12.36 -13.19
CA GLU A 76 -2.06 -12.85 -11.98
C GLU A 76 -3.39 -12.13 -11.69
N GLY A 77 -3.63 -10.97 -12.31
CA GLY A 77 -4.85 -10.19 -12.11
C GLY A 77 -4.97 -9.66 -10.67
N ILE A 78 -6.15 -9.82 -10.08
CA ILE A 78 -6.42 -9.40 -8.70
C ILE A 78 -6.04 -10.55 -7.76
N VAL A 79 -5.10 -10.28 -6.84
CA VAL A 79 -4.65 -11.26 -5.86
C VAL A 79 -4.84 -10.75 -4.44
N THR A 80 -5.13 -11.67 -3.52
CA THR A 80 -5.10 -11.38 -2.08
C THR A 80 -3.67 -11.46 -1.57
N ARG A 81 -3.28 -10.49 -0.75
CA ARG A 81 -2.00 -10.46 -0.01
C ARG A 81 -2.25 -10.10 1.45
N GLN A 82 -1.33 -10.48 2.32
CA GLN A 82 -1.33 -10.02 3.70
C GLN A 82 -0.57 -8.69 3.79
N ALA A 83 -1.15 -7.69 4.43
CA ALA A 83 -0.43 -6.50 4.87
C ALA A 83 -0.12 -6.66 6.36
N CYS A 84 1.15 -6.51 6.73
CA CYS A 84 1.65 -6.69 8.09
C CYS A 84 1.98 -5.34 8.73
N GLY A 85 1.44 -5.09 9.92
CA GLY A 85 1.77 -3.94 10.75
C GLY A 85 2.95 -4.23 11.66
N SER A 86 4.00 -3.39 11.56
CA SER A 86 5.19 -3.49 12.40
C SER A 86 5.05 -2.68 13.70
N TYR A 87 5.47 -3.26 14.83
CA TYR A 87 5.67 -2.51 16.07
C TYR A 87 6.86 -3.05 16.87
N PHE A 88 6.67 -4.07 17.73
CA PHE A 88 7.80 -4.77 18.37
C PHE A 88 8.38 -5.88 17.48
N THR A 89 7.50 -6.51 16.69
CA THR A 89 7.89 -7.48 15.66
C THR A 89 7.49 -6.96 14.28
N CYS A 90 8.00 -7.59 13.22
CA CYS A 90 7.69 -7.19 11.85
C CYS A 90 6.23 -7.44 11.43
N CYS A 91 5.48 -8.28 12.13
CA CYS A 91 4.08 -8.55 11.78
C CYS A 91 3.30 -8.88 13.05
N GLU A 92 3.07 -7.86 13.88
CA GLU A 92 2.28 -8.00 15.11
C GLU A 92 0.78 -7.93 14.82
N GLN A 93 0.41 -7.21 13.77
CA GLN A 93 -0.94 -7.12 13.22
C GLN A 93 -0.90 -7.48 11.74
N ASN A 94 -1.98 -8.05 11.23
CA ASN A 94 -2.15 -8.25 9.79
C ASN A 94 -3.59 -8.07 9.35
N VAL A 95 -3.75 -7.76 8.08
CA VAL A 95 -5.04 -7.69 7.37
C VAL A 95 -4.87 -8.22 5.95
N SER A 96 -5.91 -8.85 5.43
CA SER A 96 -5.98 -9.23 4.01
C SER A 96 -6.36 -8.01 3.18
N ILE A 97 -5.61 -7.75 2.11
CA ILE A 97 -5.93 -6.72 1.09
C ILE A 97 -5.90 -7.34 -0.30
N GLN A 98 -6.58 -6.71 -1.26
CA GLN A 98 -6.44 -7.08 -2.66
C GLN A 98 -5.44 -6.16 -3.35
N VAL A 99 -4.66 -6.72 -4.28
CA VAL A 99 -3.64 -6.00 -5.05
C VAL A 99 -3.75 -6.43 -6.51
N LYS A 100 -3.60 -5.48 -7.43
CA LYS A 100 -3.53 -5.74 -8.87
C LYS A 100 -2.38 -4.97 -9.50
N ALA A 101 -1.64 -5.62 -10.40
CA ALA A 101 -0.67 -4.96 -11.28
C ALA A 101 -1.40 -4.39 -12.51
N CYS A 102 -1.05 -3.15 -12.88
CA CYS A 102 -1.73 -2.43 -13.95
C CYS A 102 -0.78 -2.06 -15.09
N PRO A 103 -1.27 -2.02 -16.35
CA PRO A 103 -0.53 -1.44 -17.47
C PRO A 103 -0.07 -0.02 -17.12
N GLY A 104 1.17 0.33 -17.44
CA GLY A 104 1.76 1.63 -17.06
C GLY A 104 2.60 1.60 -15.78
N ASN A 105 2.94 0.40 -15.30
CA ASN A 105 3.93 0.17 -14.25
C ASN A 105 3.55 0.71 -12.86
N TYR A 106 2.33 0.42 -12.42
CA TYR A 106 1.86 0.73 -11.07
C TYR A 106 0.92 -0.35 -10.53
N TYR A 107 0.69 -0.28 -9.23
CA TYR A 107 -0.21 -1.15 -8.51
C TYR A 107 -1.40 -0.38 -7.98
N VAL A 108 -2.53 -1.07 -7.92
CA VAL A 108 -3.72 -0.61 -7.20
C VAL A 108 -4.03 -1.57 -6.07
N TYR A 109 -4.51 -1.02 -4.97
CA TYR A 109 -4.76 -1.73 -3.73
C TYR A 109 -6.19 -1.48 -3.28
N GLU A 110 -6.89 -2.55 -2.92
CA GLU A 110 -8.13 -2.44 -2.14
C GLU A 110 -7.76 -2.56 -0.67
N PHE A 111 -7.54 -1.40 -0.04
CA PHE A 111 -7.20 -1.34 1.37
C PHE A 111 -8.44 -1.53 2.24
N VAL A 112 -8.22 -2.11 3.42
CA VAL A 112 -9.23 -2.26 4.47
C VAL A 112 -8.79 -1.46 5.69
N LYS A 113 -9.73 -1.13 6.58
CA LYS A 113 -9.39 -0.47 7.84
C LYS A 113 -8.44 -1.36 8.67
N PRO A 114 -7.26 -0.87 9.08
CA PRO A 114 -6.43 -1.59 10.04
C PRO A 114 -7.13 -1.75 11.40
N ASN A 115 -6.84 -2.86 12.10
CA ASN A 115 -7.50 -3.20 13.38
C ASN A 115 -7.09 -2.31 14.57
N VAL A 116 -6.10 -1.42 14.40
CA VAL A 116 -5.58 -0.53 15.45
C VAL A 116 -5.56 0.92 14.98
N CYS A 117 -5.77 1.85 15.92
CA CYS A 117 -5.57 3.28 15.66
C CYS A 117 -4.06 3.58 15.62
N ASN A 118 -3.66 4.65 14.93
CA ASN A 118 -2.26 4.95 14.56
C ASN A 118 -1.61 3.89 13.67
N ALA A 119 -2.38 3.34 12.73
CA ALA A 119 -1.89 2.47 11.67
C ALA A 119 -2.18 3.06 10.28
N ALA A 120 -1.22 2.92 9.38
CA ALA A 120 -1.35 3.34 7.99
C ALA A 120 -0.55 2.44 7.05
N TYR A 121 -1.05 2.30 5.82
CA TYR A 121 -0.35 1.60 4.75
C TYR A 121 0.82 2.44 4.25
N CYS A 122 2.01 1.85 4.30
CA CYS A 122 3.24 2.51 3.94
C CYS A 122 3.40 2.60 2.42
N ALA A 123 3.95 3.71 1.96
CA ALA A 123 4.43 3.89 0.60
C ALA A 123 5.96 3.76 0.58
N GLY A 124 6.50 2.95 -0.34
CA GLY A 124 7.92 2.91 -0.62
C GLY A 124 8.48 4.29 -1.00
N THR A 125 9.80 4.42 -1.03
CA THR A 125 10.47 5.60 -1.60
C THR A 125 11.29 5.27 -2.85
N GLN A 126 11.33 4.00 -3.25
CA GLN A 126 11.96 3.58 -4.49
C GLN A 126 10.94 3.63 -5.61
N ILE A 127 11.23 4.43 -6.63
CA ILE A 127 10.47 4.45 -7.88
C ILE A 127 10.47 3.02 -8.42
N HIS A 128 9.28 2.50 -8.70
CA HIS A 128 9.16 1.20 -9.33
C HIS A 128 9.64 1.31 -10.79
N SER A 129 10.91 0.96 -11.01
CA SER A 129 11.61 1.09 -12.30
C SER A 129 11.65 -0.20 -13.13
N LYS A 130 11.27 -1.33 -12.53
CA LYS A 130 11.08 -2.58 -13.28
C LYS A 130 9.81 -2.45 -14.09
N SER A 131 9.90 -2.44 -15.41
CA SER A 131 8.73 -2.45 -16.28
C SER A 131 8.00 -3.79 -16.12
N PHE A 132 6.69 -3.76 -15.90
CA PHE A 132 5.85 -4.92 -16.18
C PHE A 132 5.93 -5.21 -17.68
N THR A 133 6.51 -6.35 -18.03
CA THR A 133 6.36 -6.97 -19.35
C THR A 133 5.03 -7.70 -19.46
#